data_AF-A0A7W0GQ96-F1
#
_entry.id   AF-A0A7W0GQ96-F1
#
_cell.length_a   1.000
_cell.length_b   1.000
_cell.length_c   1.000
_cell.angle_alpha   90.00
_cell.angle_beta   90.00
_cell.angle_gamma   90.00
#
_symmetry.space_group_name_H-M   'P 1'
#
loop_
_entity.id
_entity.type
_entity.pdbx_description
1 polymer ?
#
loop_
_entity_poly.entity_id
_entity_poly.type
_entity_poly.pdbx_seq_one_letter_code
_entity_poly.pdbx_strand_id
1 'polypeptide(L)'
;GRFPQVAGLRFTFDASRPPGSRVVAVTVNGQPLDDNRKYTLATTDFLAIGGGDGYSMLKGARLMISPEQGQNDFDILRRAVAVAKSITPKTDGRIKRLDSARGEKSDCVETK
;
A
#
# COMPACT_ATOMS: atom_id res chain seq x y z
N GLY A 1 10.30 -0.73 7.24
CA GLY A 1 9.60 0.45 6.73
C GLY A 1 8.20 0.04 6.38
N ARG A 2 7.38 -0.22 7.42
CA ARG A 2 6.18 -1.08 7.32
C ARG A 2 5.00 -0.53 6.50
N PHE A 3 5.15 0.64 5.88
CA PHE A 3 4.09 1.29 5.13
C PHE A 3 4.11 0.86 3.65
N PRO A 4 3.09 0.14 3.16
CA PRO A 4 3.16 -0.48 1.86
C PRO A 4 2.88 0.55 0.75
N GLN A 5 3.69 0.54 -0.29
CA GLN A 5 3.30 1.11 -1.57
C GLN A 5 2.33 0.13 -2.27
N VAL A 6 1.33 0.67 -2.96
CA VAL A 6 0.25 -0.15 -3.51
C VAL A 6 0.00 0.17 -4.99
N ALA A 7 -0.54 -0.81 -5.71
CA ALA A 7 -1.04 -0.71 -7.07
C ALA A 7 -2.29 -1.61 -7.20
N GLY A 8 -3.25 -1.25 -8.06
CA GLY A 8 -4.51 -1.98 -8.23
C GLY A 8 -5.56 -1.77 -7.13
N LEU A 9 -5.19 -1.13 -6.02
CA LEU A 9 -6.11 -0.72 -4.96
C LEU A 9 -5.90 0.74 -4.56
N ARG A 10 -6.92 1.32 -3.94
CA ARG A 10 -6.87 2.62 -3.28
C ARG A 10 -7.38 2.47 -1.86
N PHE A 11 -6.73 3.08 -0.89
CA PHE A 11 -7.23 3.12 0.48
C PHE A 11 -7.12 4.51 1.09
N THR A 12 -8.04 4.76 2.03
CA THR A 12 -8.06 5.95 2.85
C THR A 12 -7.84 5.54 4.30
N PHE A 13 -7.02 6.27 5.04
CA PHE A 13 -6.78 6.03 6.45
C PHE A 13 -6.77 7.32 7.28
N ASP A 14 -7.03 7.15 8.57
CA ASP A 14 -6.97 8.18 9.59
C ASP A 14 -5.98 7.72 10.68
N ALA A 15 -4.84 8.41 10.78
CA ALA A 15 -3.78 8.01 11.73
C ALA A 15 -4.13 8.34 13.19
N SER A 16 -5.11 9.19 13.44
CA SER A 16 -5.57 9.53 14.80
C SER A 16 -6.40 8.41 15.44
N ARG A 17 -6.94 7.49 14.64
CA ARG A 17 -7.69 6.33 15.14
C ARG A 17 -6.75 5.31 15.81
N PRO A 18 -7.27 4.49 16.75
CA PRO A 18 -6.50 3.43 17.38
C PRO A 18 -5.88 2.46 16.36
N PRO A 19 -4.70 1.87 16.66
CA PRO A 19 -4.12 0.80 15.86
C PRO A 19 -5.15 -0.32 15.60
N GLY A 20 -5.16 -0.86 14.37
CA GLY A 20 -6.18 -1.83 13.93
C GLY A 20 -7.43 -1.20 13.32
N SER A 21 -7.74 0.07 13.64
CA SER A 21 -8.95 0.76 13.17
C SER A 21 -8.64 2.01 12.32
N ARG A 22 -7.45 2.08 11.72
CA ARG A 22 -7.01 3.29 10.97
C ARG A 22 -7.52 3.35 9.54
N VAL A 23 -7.73 2.21 8.89
CA VAL A 23 -8.25 2.18 7.51
C VAL A 23 -9.76 2.47 7.55
N VAL A 24 -10.21 3.42 6.73
CA VAL A 24 -11.62 3.85 6.68
C VAL A 24 -12.34 3.42 5.40
N ALA A 25 -11.60 3.27 4.30
CA ALA A 25 -12.15 2.85 3.03
C ALA A 25 -11.07 2.16 2.19
N VAL A 26 -11.43 1.10 1.50
CA VAL A 26 -10.58 0.39 0.54
C VAL A 26 -11.40 0.11 -0.71
N THR A 27 -10.80 0.34 -1.87
CA THR A 27 -11.35 -0.07 -3.16
C THR A 27 -10.32 -0.85 -3.93
N VAL A 28 -10.74 -1.92 -4.61
CA VAL A 28 -9.91 -2.74 -5.49
C VAL A 28 -10.50 -2.62 -6.89
N ASN A 29 -9.70 -2.17 -7.87
CA ASN A 29 -10.17 -1.89 -9.23
C ASN A 29 -11.43 -1.00 -9.29
N GLY A 30 -11.53 -0.02 -8.38
CA GLY A 30 -12.65 0.93 -8.31
C GLY A 30 -13.91 0.41 -7.61
N GLN A 31 -13.95 -0.86 -7.20
CA GLN A 31 -15.05 -1.43 -6.42
C GLN A 31 -14.70 -1.48 -4.93
N PRO A 32 -15.67 -1.29 -4.01
CA PRO A 32 -15.43 -1.51 -2.58
C PRO A 32 -14.83 -2.88 -2.31
N LEU A 33 -13.92 -2.95 -1.33
CA LEU A 33 -13.39 -4.22 -0.86
C LEU A 33 -14.54 -5.10 -0.34
N ASP A 34 -14.62 -6.32 -0.87
CA ASP A 34 -15.50 -7.38 -0.39
C ASP A 34 -14.69 -8.39 0.44
N ASP A 35 -15.01 -8.51 1.73
CA ASP A 35 -14.31 -9.37 2.69
C ASP A 35 -14.53 -10.87 2.41
N ASN A 36 -15.59 -11.23 1.69
CA ASN A 36 -15.89 -12.63 1.34
C ASN A 36 -15.20 -13.06 0.04
N ARG A 37 -14.56 -12.12 -0.67
CA ARG A 37 -13.91 -12.37 -1.96
C ARG A 37 -12.42 -12.68 -1.77
N LYS A 38 -11.92 -13.61 -2.58
CA LYS A 38 -10.48 -13.89 -2.68
C LYS A 38 -9.82 -12.96 -3.69
N TYR A 39 -8.70 -12.37 -3.29
CA TYR A 39 -7.86 -11.52 -4.14
C TYR A 39 -6.49 -12.14 -4.33
N THR A 40 -5.92 -11.93 -5.51
CA THR A 40 -4.53 -12.27 -5.80
C THR A 40 -3.70 -11.01 -5.67
N LEU A 41 -2.56 -11.11 -4.97
CA LEU A 41 -1.60 -10.03 -4.80
C LEU A 41 -0.22 -10.48 -5.27
N ALA A 42 0.56 -9.53 -5.77
CA ALA A 42 1.99 -9.71 -6.02
C ALA A 42 2.77 -8.95 -4.94
N THR A 43 3.72 -9.62 -4.31
CA THR A 43 4.57 -9.07 -3.24
C THR A 43 5.89 -9.83 -3.19
N THR A 44 6.81 -9.35 -2.36
CA THR A 44 8.13 -9.98 -2.16
C THR A 44 8.06 -11.17 -1.22
N ASP A 45 9.04 -12.06 -1.30
CA ASP A 45 9.19 -13.23 -0.42
C ASP A 45 9.31 -12.84 1.06
N PHE A 46 9.99 -11.73 1.36
CA PHE A 46 10.15 -11.17 2.70
C PHE A 46 8.79 -10.93 3.38
N LEU A 47 7.81 -10.42 2.63
CA LEU A 47 6.46 -10.18 3.14
C LEU A 47 5.61 -11.45 3.11
N ALA A 48 5.59 -12.18 1.97
CA ALA A 48 4.72 -13.34 1.79
C ALA A 48 5.09 -14.54 2.68
N ILE A 49 6.38 -14.84 2.78
CA ILE A 49 6.90 -16.02 3.49
C ILE A 49 7.42 -15.62 4.86
N GLY A 50 8.24 -14.56 4.90
CA GLY A 50 8.87 -14.08 6.13
C GLY A 50 7.90 -13.39 7.09
N GLY A 51 6.76 -12.87 6.57
CA GLY A 51 5.87 -11.97 7.31
C GLY A 51 6.60 -10.75 7.87
N GLY A 52 7.63 -10.30 7.15
CA GLY A 52 8.48 -9.19 7.54
C GLY A 52 7.68 -7.91 7.78
N ASP A 53 8.26 -6.94 8.49
CA ASP A 53 7.62 -5.65 8.83
C ASP A 53 6.24 -5.77 9.55
N GLY A 54 5.90 -6.95 10.07
CA GLY A 54 4.64 -7.23 10.78
C GLY A 54 3.51 -7.79 9.90
N TYR A 55 3.79 -8.15 8.64
CA TYR A 55 2.81 -8.72 7.72
C TYR A 55 2.56 -10.23 7.96
N SER A 56 2.40 -10.63 9.22
CA SER A 56 2.19 -12.04 9.60
C SER A 56 0.93 -12.64 8.99
N MET A 57 -0.07 -11.83 8.65
CA MET A 57 -1.31 -12.28 8.00
C MET A 57 -1.10 -12.88 6.60
N LEU A 58 0.04 -12.61 5.96
CA LEU A 58 0.37 -13.17 4.64
C LEU A 58 0.98 -14.58 4.74
N LYS A 59 1.50 -14.96 5.92
CA LYS A 59 2.09 -16.28 6.11
C LYS A 59 1.06 -17.38 5.89
N GLY A 60 1.45 -18.41 5.12
CA GLY A 60 0.59 -19.55 4.83
C GLY A 60 -0.49 -19.28 3.77
N ALA A 61 -0.50 -18.09 3.16
CA ALA A 61 -1.34 -17.85 1.98
C ALA A 61 -0.93 -18.79 0.82
N ARG A 62 -1.90 -19.15 -0.03
CA ARG A 62 -1.63 -19.98 -1.21
C ARG A 62 -0.70 -19.24 -2.18
N LEU A 63 0.48 -19.79 -2.40
CA LEU A 63 1.43 -19.25 -3.39
C LEU A 63 0.95 -19.61 -4.80
N MET A 64 0.79 -18.59 -5.66
CA MET A 64 0.50 -18.77 -7.08
C MET A 64 1.77 -19.07 -7.89
N ILE A 65 2.89 -18.50 -7.45
CA ILE A 65 4.22 -18.66 -8.02
C ILE A 65 5.12 -18.99 -6.84
N SER A 66 5.92 -20.06 -6.94
CA SER A 66 6.84 -20.42 -5.87
C SER A 66 8.02 -19.43 -5.83
N PRO A 67 8.70 -19.27 -4.69
CA PRO A 67 9.83 -18.34 -4.58
C PRO A 67 10.96 -18.68 -5.55
N GLU A 68 11.17 -19.96 -5.83
CA GLU A 68 12.18 -20.47 -6.76
C GLU A 68 11.82 -20.17 -8.22
N GLN A 69 10.54 -20.03 -8.53
CA GLN A 69 10.01 -19.62 -9.83
C GLN A 69 9.85 -18.09 -9.95
N GLY A 70 9.97 -17.38 -8.83
CA GLY A 70 9.85 -15.93 -8.76
C GLY A 70 10.99 -15.22 -9.48
N GLN A 71 10.70 -14.05 -10.04
CA GLN A 71 11.73 -13.18 -10.57
C GLN A 71 12.31 -12.31 -9.46
N ASN A 72 13.60 -11.99 -9.57
CA ASN A 72 14.24 -11.06 -8.66
C ASN A 72 13.70 -9.63 -8.85
N ASP A 73 13.36 -8.95 -7.75
CA ASP A 73 12.79 -7.59 -7.77
C ASP A 73 13.67 -6.57 -8.50
N PHE A 74 15.01 -6.70 -8.37
CA PHE A 74 15.95 -5.82 -9.04
C PHE A 74 15.88 -5.99 -10.57
N ASP A 75 15.79 -7.23 -11.04
CA ASP A 75 15.67 -7.50 -12.47
C ASP A 75 14.33 -7.05 -13.04
N ILE A 76 13.25 -7.21 -12.28
CA ILE A 76 11.93 -6.68 -12.64
C ILE A 76 12.01 -5.16 -12.80
N LEU A 77 12.58 -4.47 -11.81
CA LEU A 77 12.72 -3.01 -11.85
C LEU A 77 13.61 -2.56 -13.00
N ARG A 78 14.79 -3.18 -13.16
CA ARG A 78 15.73 -2.89 -14.25
C ARG A 78 15.05 -3.06 -15.60
N ARG A 79 14.28 -4.14 -15.80
CA ARG A 79 13.53 -4.39 -17.02
C ARG A 79 12.45 -3.32 -17.24
N ALA A 80 11.69 -2.98 -16.20
CA ALA A 80 10.65 -1.95 -16.29
C ALA A 80 11.24 -0.59 -16.70
N VAL A 81 12.38 -0.21 -16.13
CA VAL A 81 13.12 1.00 -16.46
C VAL A 81 13.68 0.94 -17.89
N ALA A 82 14.29 -0.17 -18.29
CA ALA A 82 14.87 -0.31 -19.63
C ALA A 82 13.83 -0.25 -20.75
N VAL A 83 12.60 -0.74 -20.48
CA VAL A 83 11.47 -0.66 -21.42
C VAL A 83 10.78 0.70 -21.37
N ALA A 84 10.83 1.39 -20.24
CA ALA A 84 10.26 2.72 -20.10
C ALA A 84 11.10 3.75 -20.88
N LYS A 85 10.55 4.28 -21.97
CA LYS A 85 11.18 5.37 -22.73
C LYS A 85 11.38 6.64 -21.90
N SER A 86 10.51 6.88 -20.91
CA SER A 86 10.60 7.97 -19.95
C SER A 86 9.94 7.57 -18.63
N ILE A 87 10.51 8.02 -17.51
CA ILE A 87 10.00 7.76 -16.15
C ILE A 87 9.48 9.08 -15.60
N THR A 88 8.17 9.28 -15.66
CA THR A 88 7.49 10.48 -15.12
C THR A 88 6.33 10.05 -14.22
N PRO A 89 6.62 9.57 -12.99
CA PRO A 89 5.58 9.10 -12.09
C PRO A 89 4.73 10.27 -11.61
N LYS A 90 3.42 10.03 -11.49
CA LYS A 90 2.48 10.99 -10.91
C LYS A 90 1.79 10.36 -9.70
N THR A 91 1.46 11.18 -8.73
CA THR A 91 0.57 10.77 -7.65
C THR A 91 -0.83 10.62 -8.22
N ASP A 92 -1.39 9.42 -8.13
CA ASP A 92 -2.72 9.10 -8.64
C ASP A 92 -3.75 8.94 -7.50
N GLY A 93 -3.37 9.26 -6.26
CA GLY A 93 -4.26 9.26 -5.10
C GLY A 93 -4.61 7.85 -4.58
N ARG A 94 -3.72 6.86 -4.77
CA ARG A 94 -3.90 5.51 -4.20
C ARG A 94 -3.97 5.47 -2.68
N ILE A 95 -3.26 6.37 -2.02
CA ILE A 95 -3.18 6.42 -0.56
C ILE A 95 -3.63 7.80 -0.11
N LYS A 96 -4.74 7.87 0.64
CA LYS A 96 -5.28 9.13 1.17
C LYS A 96 -5.25 9.13 2.69
N ARG A 97 -4.68 10.18 3.29
CA ARG A 97 -4.67 10.42 4.73
C ARG A 97 -5.69 11.48 5.11
N LEU A 98 -6.52 11.25 6.13
CA LEU A 98 -7.60 12.16 6.52
C LEU A 98 -7.26 13.11 7.68
N ASP A 99 -6.35 12.74 8.55
CA ASP A 99 -5.98 13.55 9.72
C ASP A 99 -5.05 14.72 9.38
N SER A 100 -4.44 14.72 8.19
CA SER A 100 -3.61 15.82 7.70
C SER A 100 -4.36 17.16 7.53
N ALA A 101 -5.69 17.13 7.39
CA ALA A 101 -6.52 18.34 7.26
C ALA A 101 -7.09 18.85 8.60
N ARG A 102 -6.87 18.14 9.71
CA ARG A 102 -7.39 18.52 11.04
C ARG A 102 -6.41 19.36 11.87
N GLY A 103 -5.21 19.62 11.35
CA GLY A 103 -4.11 20.30 12.06
C GLY A 103 -3.86 21.79 11.72
N GLU A 104 -4.63 22.41 10.82
CA GLU A 104 -4.38 23.81 10.38
C GLU A 104 -5.48 24.80 10.79
N LYS A 105 -6.04 24.64 11.99
CA LYS A 105 -6.77 25.72 12.67
C LYS A 105 -6.33 25.79 14.12
N SER A 106 -5.13 26.32 14.35
CA SER A 106 -4.77 26.90 15.65
C SER A 106 -4.54 28.37 15.41
N ASP A 107 -5.40 29.17 16.03
CA ASP A 107 -5.39 30.63 16.06
C ASP A 107 -3.97 31.23 16.10
N CYS A 108 -3.62 32.01 15.08
CA CYS A 108 -2.73 33.13 15.29
C CYS A 108 -3.60 34.30 15.74
N VAL A 109 -3.82 34.43 17.06
CA VAL A 109 -4.28 35.70 17.62
C VAL A 109 -3.09 36.65 17.57
N GLU A 110 -3.13 37.57 16.61
CA GLU A 110 -2.24 38.71 16.53
C GLU A 110 -2.63 39.69 17.64
N THR A 111 -1.92 39.62 18.78
CA THR A 111 -2.00 40.66 19.81
C THR A 111 -1.25 41.90 19.34
N LYS A 112 -1.99 43.01 19.29
CA LYS A 112 -1.55 44.40 19.06
C LYS A 112 -0.36 44.82 19.91
#